data_AF-A0A6J8D4W1-F1
#
_entry.id   AF-A0A6J8D4W1-F1
#
_cell.length_a   1.000
_cell.length_b   1.000
_cell.length_c   1.000
_cell.angle_alpha   90.00
_cell.angle_beta   90.00
_cell.angle_gamma   90.00
#
_symmetry.space_group_name_H-M   'P 1'
#
loop_
_entity.id
_entity.type
_entity.pdbx_description
1 polymer ?
#
loop_
_entity_poly.entity_id
_entity_poly.type
_entity_poly.pdbx_seq_one_letter_code
_entity_poly.pdbx_strand_id
1 'polypeptide(L)'
;MQNALEAGNACGKVCLLLHKCFESIGVSNRIAYGVFEYAGLKNAHVWLYVGDHLVDNTYVSLTSLENFVTVKKLIKYMETDPDTVTDLFLGDEDTRKLGITDHTIKSFKWELQNSDKSLEIMKNKIQLKHYFGVMREFMAKRYEVNIDVSRIVHETCWNCNGKFDKLLKCGKCKVALYCGRECQKSDWKNIHKLICLPPNTF
;
A
#
# COMPACT_ATOMS: atom_id res chain seq x y z
N MET A 1 -11.23 21.38 15.89
CA MET A 1 -10.47 20.17 15.52
C MET A 1 -11.27 19.45 14.46
N GLN A 2 -10.95 19.69 13.20
CA GLN A 2 -11.62 19.05 12.06
C GLN A 2 -10.96 17.68 11.92
N ASN A 3 -11.72 16.61 12.16
CA ASN A 3 -11.29 15.25 11.85
C ASN A 3 -10.87 15.26 10.38
N ALA A 4 -9.56 15.21 10.12
CA ALA A 4 -9.06 15.00 8.77
C ALA A 4 -9.68 13.68 8.31
N LEU A 5 -10.60 13.78 7.36
CA LEU A 5 -11.20 12.62 6.71
C LEU A 5 -10.06 11.96 5.95
N GLU A 6 -9.43 10.96 6.58
CA GLU A 6 -8.31 10.23 6.00
C GLU A 6 -8.80 9.36 4.84
N ALA A 7 -8.95 9.97 3.66
CA ALA A 7 -8.97 9.25 2.41
C ALA A 7 -7.54 8.76 2.12
N GLY A 8 -7.11 7.73 2.84
CA GLY A 8 -5.86 7.03 2.56
C GLY A 8 -6.13 5.91 1.56
N ASN A 9 -5.68 6.05 0.30
CA ASN A 9 -5.70 4.92 -0.62
C ASN A 9 -4.62 3.90 -0.19
N ALA A 10 -4.98 3.00 0.72
CA ALA A 10 -4.13 1.93 1.22
C ALA A 10 -4.38 0.60 0.51
N CYS A 11 -5.08 0.60 -0.64
CA CYS A 11 -5.49 -0.62 -1.34
C CYS A 11 -4.31 -1.52 -1.65
N GLY A 12 -3.16 -0.96 -2.05
CA GLY A 12 -1.92 -1.70 -2.31
C GLY A 12 -1.45 -2.49 -1.09
N LYS A 13 -1.24 -1.83 0.05
CA LYS A 13 -0.76 -2.46 1.30
C LYS A 13 -1.76 -3.48 1.86
N VAL A 14 -3.05 -3.19 1.80
CA VAL A 14 -4.10 -4.12 2.25
C VAL A 14 -4.15 -5.35 1.35
N CYS A 15 -4.11 -5.18 0.03
CA CYS A 15 -4.08 -6.29 -0.91
C CYS A 15 -2.81 -7.14 -0.75
N LEU A 16 -1.65 -6.53 -0.52
CA LEU A 16 -0.40 -7.25 -0.23
C LEU A 16 -0.52 -8.13 1.01
N LEU A 17 -1.13 -7.62 2.09
CA LEU A 17 -1.32 -8.39 3.31
C LEU A 17 -2.30 -9.55 3.10
N LEU A 18 -3.44 -9.29 2.46
CA LEU A 18 -4.43 -10.32 2.16
C LEU A 18 -3.88 -11.40 1.23
N HIS A 19 -3.14 -11.01 0.19
CA HIS A 19 -2.46 -11.93 -0.72
C HIS A 19 -1.55 -12.88 0.07
N LYS A 20 -0.69 -12.35 0.94
CA LYS A 20 0.19 -13.15 1.80
C LYS A 20 -0.60 -14.06 2.75
N CYS A 21 -1.72 -13.58 3.30
CA CYS A 21 -2.60 -14.39 4.15
C CYS A 21 -3.19 -15.58 3.38
N PHE A 22 -3.77 -15.33 2.20
CA PHE A 22 -4.38 -16.37 1.36
C PHE A 22 -3.35 -17.38 0.84
N GLU A 23 -2.19 -16.92 0.36
CA GLU A 23 -1.10 -17.81 -0.06
C GLU A 23 -0.67 -18.73 1.08
N SER A 24 -0.57 -18.21 2.30
CA SER A 24 -0.12 -18.99 3.46
C SER A 24 -1.10 -20.10 3.89
N ILE A 25 -2.34 -20.07 3.38
CA ILE A 25 -3.35 -21.12 3.62
C ILE A 25 -3.74 -21.85 2.32
N GLY A 26 -2.97 -21.69 1.24
CA GLY A 26 -3.19 -22.38 -0.03
C GLY A 26 -4.42 -21.91 -0.82
N VAL A 27 -4.96 -20.72 -0.52
CA VAL A 27 -6.06 -20.14 -1.29
C VAL A 27 -5.52 -19.43 -2.52
N SER A 28 -5.90 -19.91 -3.71
CA SER A 28 -5.51 -19.30 -4.99
C SER A 28 -6.05 -17.88 -5.10
N ASN A 29 -5.15 -16.93 -5.32
CA ASN A 29 -5.47 -15.53 -5.43
C ASN A 29 -4.36 -14.79 -6.20
N ARG A 30 -4.68 -13.64 -6.80
CA ARG A 30 -3.71 -12.79 -7.49
C ARG A 30 -3.97 -11.33 -7.23
N ILE A 31 -2.90 -10.56 -7.13
CA ILE A 31 -2.97 -9.10 -7.11
C ILE A 31 -3.12 -8.62 -8.55
N ALA A 32 -4.05 -7.70 -8.75
CA ALA A 32 -4.20 -6.96 -10.00
C ALA A 32 -3.85 -5.48 -9.77
N TYR A 33 -3.20 -4.90 -10.77
CA TYR A 33 -2.82 -3.50 -10.80
C TYR A 33 -3.27 -2.91 -12.13
N GLY A 34 -3.99 -1.79 -12.07
CA GLY A 34 -4.52 -1.16 -13.26
C GLY A 34 -5.33 0.07 -12.91
N VAL A 35 -6.43 0.28 -13.62
CA VAL A 35 -7.24 1.49 -13.55
C VAL A 35 -8.63 1.13 -13.07
N PHE A 36 -9.13 1.83 -12.05
CA PHE A 36 -10.55 1.87 -11.77
C PHE A 36 -11.18 3.11 -12.41
N GLU A 37 -12.37 2.99 -12.97
CA GLU A 37 -13.14 4.09 -13.53
C GLU A 37 -14.50 4.21 -12.84
N TYR A 38 -14.85 5.42 -12.42
CA TYR A 38 -16.16 5.75 -11.88
C TYR A 38 -16.58 7.15 -12.34
N ALA A 39 -17.76 7.27 -12.94
CA ALA A 39 -18.30 8.55 -13.42
C ALA A 39 -17.30 9.36 -14.29
N GLY A 40 -16.53 8.66 -15.14
CA GLY A 40 -15.50 9.25 -16.01
C GLY A 40 -14.15 9.54 -15.32
N LEU A 41 -14.08 9.44 -13.98
CA LEU A 41 -12.83 9.57 -13.23
C LEU A 41 -12.04 8.27 -13.30
N LYS A 42 -10.79 8.34 -13.77
CA LYS A 42 -9.87 7.20 -13.87
C LYS A 42 -8.77 7.32 -12.83
N ASN A 43 -8.49 6.25 -12.09
CA ASN A 43 -7.47 6.23 -11.04
C ASN A 43 -6.63 4.96 -11.10
N ALA A 44 -5.33 5.08 -10.81
CA ALA A 44 -4.49 3.91 -10.58
C ALA A 44 -4.96 3.17 -9.32
N HIS A 45 -5.03 1.85 -9.40
CA HIS A 45 -5.59 1.03 -8.34
C HIS A 45 -4.95 -0.34 -8.22
N VAL A 46 -5.03 -0.89 -7.01
CA VAL A 46 -4.69 -2.27 -6.71
C VAL A 46 -5.92 -2.96 -6.12
N TRP A 47 -6.24 -4.13 -6.65
CA TRP A 47 -7.29 -5.01 -6.12
C TRP A 47 -6.81 -6.46 -6.12
N LEU A 48 -7.61 -7.35 -5.54
CA LEU A 48 -7.30 -8.77 -5.45
C LEU A 48 -8.35 -9.58 -6.20
N TYR A 49 -7.93 -10.63 -6.88
CA TYR A 49 -8.83 -11.71 -7.31
C TYR A 49 -8.63 -12.91 -6.40
N VAL A 50 -9.73 -13.46 -5.89
CA VAL A 50 -9.77 -14.73 -5.14
C VAL A 50 -10.70 -15.66 -5.90
N GLY A 51 -10.14 -16.62 -6.63
CA GLY A 51 -10.88 -17.31 -7.69
C GLY A 51 -11.43 -16.32 -8.71
N ASP A 52 -12.73 -16.38 -8.99
CA ASP A 52 -13.43 -15.48 -9.92
C ASP A 52 -13.97 -14.21 -9.24
N HIS A 53 -13.72 -14.03 -7.94
CA HIS A 53 -14.22 -12.89 -7.18
C HIS A 53 -13.21 -11.76 -7.13
N LEU A 54 -13.65 -10.56 -7.53
CA LEU A 54 -12.90 -9.32 -7.34
C LEU A 54 -13.12 -8.77 -5.93
N VAL A 55 -12.03 -8.44 -5.25
CA VAL A 55 -12.01 -7.86 -3.90
C VAL A 55 -11.31 -6.50 -3.95
N ASP A 56 -12.08 -5.43 -3.77
CA ASP A 56 -11.57 -4.07 -3.63
C ASP A 56 -11.69 -3.60 -2.17
N ASN A 57 -10.54 -3.49 -1.50
CA ASN A 57 -10.45 -3.15 -0.07
C ASN A 57 -10.30 -1.65 0.20
N THR A 58 -10.86 -0.81 -0.67
CA THR A 58 -10.76 0.65 -0.54
C THR A 58 -11.95 1.18 0.23
N TYR A 59 -11.74 1.64 1.46
CA TYR A 59 -12.77 2.31 2.25
C TYR A 59 -12.65 3.83 2.14
N VAL A 60 -13.79 4.51 2.00
CA VAL A 60 -13.86 5.98 1.95
C VAL A 60 -14.88 6.44 3.00
N SER A 61 -14.42 7.20 4.00
CA SER A 61 -15.26 7.70 5.11
C SER A 61 -16.16 8.89 4.74
N LEU A 62 -16.08 9.38 3.50
CA LEU A 62 -16.77 10.58 3.01
C LEU A 62 -18.23 10.35 2.62
N THR A 63 -18.74 9.12 2.70
CA THR A 63 -20.10 8.79 2.25
C THR A 63 -20.73 7.70 3.12
N SER A 64 -22.06 7.57 3.07
CA SER A 64 -22.77 6.50 3.78
C SER A 64 -22.37 5.12 3.25
N LEU A 65 -22.50 4.07 4.07
CA LEU A 65 -22.19 2.70 3.63
C LEU A 65 -23.01 2.30 2.40
N GLU A 66 -24.29 2.68 2.35
CA GLU A 66 -25.17 2.41 1.21
C GLU A 66 -24.68 3.09 -0.07
N ASN A 67 -24.32 4.37 0.01
CA ASN A 67 -23.76 5.10 -1.12
C ASN A 67 -22.42 4.52 -1.54
N PHE A 68 -21.57 4.18 -0.58
CA PHE A 68 -20.29 3.53 -0.84
C PHE A 68 -20.46 2.21 -1.61
N VAL A 69 -21.38 1.35 -1.16
CA VAL A 69 -21.71 0.09 -1.84
C VAL A 69 -22.26 0.35 -3.25
N THR A 70 -23.12 1.36 -3.40
CA THR A 70 -23.69 1.75 -4.70
C THR A 70 -22.59 2.21 -5.67
N VAL A 71 -21.69 3.08 -5.21
CA VAL A 71 -20.52 3.53 -5.98
C VAL A 71 -19.67 2.32 -6.39
N LYS A 72 -19.34 1.42 -5.45
CA LYS A 72 -18.52 0.22 -5.74
C LYS A 72 -19.13 -0.69 -6.80
N LYS A 73 -20.46 -0.82 -6.87
CA LYS A 73 -21.14 -1.60 -7.93
C LYS A 73 -21.04 -0.98 -9.31
N LEU A 74 -20.76 0.32 -9.40
CA LEU A 74 -20.66 1.07 -10.66
C LEU A 74 -19.20 1.21 -11.14
N ILE A 75 -18.22 0.82 -10.33
CA ILE A 75 -16.80 0.90 -10.70
C ILE A 75 -16.49 -0.13 -11.79
N LYS A 76 -15.78 0.31 -12.81
CA LYS A 76 -15.16 -0.56 -13.82
C LYS A 76 -13.68 -0.75 -13.50
N TYR A 77 -13.22 -1.99 -13.46
CA TYR A 77 -11.82 -2.33 -13.23
C TYR A 77 -11.18 -2.79 -14.54
N MET A 78 -10.03 -2.22 -14.88
CA MET A 78 -9.31 -2.49 -16.13
C MET A 78 -7.85 -2.77 -15.80
N GLU A 79 -7.33 -3.94 -16.18
CA GLU A 79 -5.91 -4.32 -16.02
C GLU A 79 -5.01 -3.64 -17.08
N THR A 80 -5.27 -2.37 -17.35
CA THR A 80 -4.47 -1.51 -18.22
C THR A 80 -3.36 -0.87 -17.40
N ASP A 81 -2.12 -0.80 -17.93
CA ASP A 81 -1.03 -0.10 -17.26
C ASP A 81 -1.42 1.38 -17.06
N PRO A 82 -1.48 1.89 -15.81
CA PRO A 82 -1.87 3.28 -15.57
C PRO A 82 -0.95 4.30 -16.25
N ASP A 83 0.30 3.94 -16.58
CA ASP A 83 1.23 4.82 -17.32
C ASP A 83 0.77 5.10 -18.76
N THR A 84 -0.13 4.28 -19.33
CA THR A 84 -0.61 4.45 -20.71
C THR A 84 -1.93 5.23 -20.80
N VAL A 85 -2.50 5.66 -19.68
CA VAL A 85 -3.81 6.33 -19.64
C VAL A 85 -3.65 7.84 -19.67
N THR A 86 -4.17 8.46 -20.74
CA THR A 86 -4.40 9.91 -20.77
C THR A 86 -5.56 10.23 -19.82
N ASP A 87 -5.42 11.27 -19.01
CA ASP A 87 -6.44 11.74 -18.04
C ASP A 87 -6.58 10.89 -16.77
N LEU A 88 -5.50 10.24 -16.32
CA LEU A 88 -5.47 9.61 -15.01
C LEU A 88 -5.50 10.67 -13.89
N PHE A 89 -6.44 10.55 -12.97
CA PHE A 89 -6.47 11.37 -11.77
C PHE A 89 -5.33 10.99 -10.84
N LEU A 90 -4.42 11.94 -10.61
CA LEU A 90 -3.28 11.79 -9.70
C LEU A 90 -3.43 12.68 -8.46
N GLY A 91 -4.54 13.43 -8.35
CA GLY A 91 -4.73 14.50 -7.39
C GLY A 91 -4.98 15.84 -8.09
N ASP A 92 -5.66 16.73 -7.37
CA ASP A 92 -5.99 18.09 -7.78
C ASP A 92 -5.72 19.06 -6.62
N GLU A 93 -5.97 20.35 -6.83
CA GLU A 93 -5.74 21.36 -5.79
C GLU A 93 -6.62 21.13 -4.55
N ASP A 94 -7.84 20.63 -4.75
CA ASP A 94 -8.81 20.47 -3.67
C ASP A 94 -8.48 19.27 -2.78
N THR A 95 -8.08 18.14 -3.36
CA THR A 95 -7.55 16.98 -2.62
C THR A 95 -6.27 17.34 -1.86
N ARG A 96 -5.39 18.16 -2.43
CA ARG A 96 -4.20 18.65 -1.72
C ARG A 96 -4.56 19.55 -0.53
N LYS A 97 -5.58 20.42 -0.65
CA LYS A 97 -6.08 21.24 0.47
C LYS A 97 -6.64 20.37 1.61
N LEU A 98 -7.14 19.18 1.30
CA LEU A 98 -7.61 18.19 2.28
C LEU A 98 -6.46 17.37 2.90
N GLY A 99 -5.19 17.65 2.55
CA GLY A 99 -4.04 16.91 3.03
C GLY A 99 -3.88 15.52 2.39
N ILE A 100 -4.62 15.24 1.33
CA ILE A 100 -4.50 13.99 0.57
C ILE A 100 -3.28 14.11 -0.33
N THR A 101 -2.32 13.20 -0.16
CA THR A 101 -1.13 13.14 -1.02
C THR A 101 -1.51 12.65 -2.40
N ASP A 102 -0.98 13.31 -3.43
CA ASP A 102 -1.10 12.88 -4.83
C ASP A 102 -0.84 11.37 -4.98
N HIS A 103 -1.74 10.69 -5.67
CA HIS A 103 -1.55 9.29 -6.02
C HIS A 103 -0.44 9.22 -7.06
N THR A 104 0.68 8.59 -6.73
CA THR A 104 1.73 8.35 -7.73
C THR A 104 1.70 6.90 -8.17
N ILE A 105 1.56 6.66 -9.47
CA ILE A 105 1.76 5.33 -10.09
C ILE A 105 3.05 4.68 -9.56
N LYS A 106 4.09 5.50 -9.39
CA LYS A 106 5.40 5.09 -8.89
C LYS A 106 5.37 4.44 -7.51
N SER A 107 4.55 4.94 -6.57
CA SER A 107 4.44 4.33 -5.25
C SER A 107 3.78 2.95 -5.32
N PHE A 108 2.71 2.79 -6.11
CA PHE A 108 2.10 1.46 -6.29
C PHE A 108 3.06 0.48 -6.94
N LYS A 109 3.76 0.87 -8.01
CA LYS A 109 4.77 0.00 -8.65
C LYS A 109 5.84 -0.42 -7.65
N TRP A 110 6.34 0.50 -6.83
CA TRP A 110 7.33 0.17 -5.79
C TRP A 110 6.75 -0.77 -4.73
N GLU A 111 5.54 -0.52 -4.24
CA GLU A 111 4.88 -1.33 -3.21
C GLU A 111 4.70 -2.78 -3.68
N LEU A 112 4.25 -2.98 -4.92
CA LEU A 112 4.04 -4.29 -5.52
C LEU A 112 5.36 -5.03 -5.75
N GLN A 113 6.41 -4.32 -6.17
CA GLN A 113 7.75 -4.90 -6.38
C GLN A 113 8.52 -5.14 -5.07
N ASN A 114 8.13 -4.49 -3.98
CA ASN A 114 8.79 -4.55 -2.67
C ASN A 114 7.80 -4.88 -1.56
N SER A 115 6.98 -5.92 -1.77
CA SER A 115 5.85 -6.31 -0.92
C SER A 115 6.19 -6.33 0.57
N ASP A 116 7.23 -7.05 0.99
CA ASP A 116 7.62 -7.14 2.41
C ASP A 116 8.07 -5.79 2.98
N LYS A 117 8.87 -5.01 2.22
CA LYS A 117 9.29 -3.66 2.65
C LYS A 117 8.08 -2.73 2.78
N SER A 118 7.09 -2.87 1.89
CA SER A 118 5.82 -2.14 1.92
C SER A 118 4.98 -2.52 3.15
N LEU A 119 4.88 -3.81 3.46
CA LEU A 119 4.19 -4.32 4.65
C LEU A 119 4.90 -3.95 5.96
N GLU A 120 6.21 -3.73 5.95
CA GLU A 120 6.92 -3.23 7.13
C GLU A 120 6.67 -1.74 7.33
N ILE A 121 6.79 -0.93 6.27
CA ILE A 121 6.58 0.52 6.40
C ILE A 121 5.12 0.88 6.71
N MET A 122 4.14 0.06 6.29
CA MET A 122 2.72 0.30 6.61
C MET A 122 2.45 0.34 8.11
N LYS A 123 3.26 -0.37 8.92
CA LYS A 123 3.10 -0.44 10.39
C LYS A 123 3.37 0.89 11.07
N ASN A 124 3.90 1.88 10.37
CA ASN A 124 4.03 3.24 10.86
C ASN A 124 2.72 4.05 10.81
N LYS A 125 1.71 3.62 10.02
CA LYS A 125 0.36 4.19 10.02
C LYS A 125 -0.52 3.42 10.99
N ILE A 126 -1.14 4.11 11.95
CA ILE A 126 -1.76 3.48 13.13
C ILE A 126 -2.87 2.51 12.73
N GLN A 127 -3.75 2.91 11.80
CA GLN A 127 -4.86 2.09 11.33
C GLN A 127 -4.34 0.84 10.61
N LEU A 128 -3.29 0.98 9.79
CA LEU A 128 -2.68 -0.14 9.06
C LEU A 128 -1.89 -1.07 9.98
N LYS A 129 -1.23 -0.54 11.02
CA LYS A 129 -0.58 -1.33 12.08
C LYS A 129 -1.60 -2.17 12.83
N HIS A 130 -2.74 -1.58 13.19
CA HIS A 130 -3.82 -2.29 13.86
C HIS A 130 -4.39 -3.39 12.96
N TYR A 131 -4.73 -3.05 11.71
CA TYR A 131 -5.19 -4.01 10.72
C TYR A 131 -4.21 -5.19 10.54
N PHE A 132 -2.91 -4.90 10.39
CA PHE A 132 -1.87 -5.92 10.30
C PHE A 132 -1.86 -6.84 11.54
N GLY A 133 -1.94 -6.24 12.74
CA GLY A 133 -1.97 -6.98 14.00
C GLY A 133 -3.17 -7.91 14.11
N VAL A 134 -4.37 -7.40 13.82
CA VAL A 134 -5.63 -8.18 13.84
C VAL A 134 -5.58 -9.32 12.83
N MET A 135 -5.15 -9.06 11.60
CA MET A 135 -5.02 -10.09 10.58
C MET A 135 -4.03 -11.18 10.99
N ARG A 136 -2.84 -10.81 11.48
CA ARG A 136 -1.85 -11.78 11.95
C ARG A 136 -2.38 -12.64 13.11
N GLU A 137 -3.06 -12.03 14.07
CA GLU A 137 -3.66 -12.76 15.20
C GLU A 137 -4.76 -13.72 14.73
N PHE A 138 -5.63 -13.27 13.82
CA PHE A 138 -6.65 -14.11 13.20
C PHE A 138 -6.02 -15.29 12.47
N MET A 139 -5.01 -15.05 11.63
CA MET A 139 -4.33 -16.11 10.88
C MET A 139 -3.67 -17.13 11.82
N ALA A 140 -2.99 -16.67 12.88
CA ALA A 140 -2.36 -17.55 13.85
C ALA A 140 -3.38 -18.41 14.62
N LYS A 141 -4.48 -17.82 15.08
CA LYS A 141 -5.50 -18.52 15.86
C LYS A 141 -6.37 -19.46 15.02
N ARG A 142 -6.71 -19.07 13.80
CA ARG A 142 -7.69 -19.78 12.96
C ARG A 142 -7.06 -20.83 12.04
N TYR A 143 -5.83 -20.56 11.59
CA TYR A 143 -5.15 -21.37 10.58
C TYR A 143 -3.76 -21.85 11.01
N GLU A 144 -3.32 -21.52 12.24
CA GLU A 144 -2.01 -21.94 12.77
C GLU A 144 -0.83 -21.47 11.92
N VAL A 145 -1.01 -20.32 11.25
CA VAL A 145 -0.02 -19.71 10.34
C VAL A 145 0.49 -18.39 10.91
N ASN A 146 1.81 -18.19 10.88
CA ASN A 146 2.43 -16.92 11.25
C ASN A 146 2.76 -16.06 10.03
N ILE A 147 2.13 -14.90 9.92
CA ILE A 147 2.43 -13.90 8.88
C ILE A 147 3.60 -13.02 9.36
N ASP A 148 4.82 -13.39 8.96
CA ASP A 148 6.04 -12.60 9.19
C ASP A 148 6.52 -11.93 7.88
N VAL A 149 6.92 -10.66 8.00
CA VAL A 149 7.48 -9.82 6.94
C VAL A 149 8.79 -9.14 7.37
N SER A 150 9.23 -9.35 8.61
CA SER A 150 10.32 -8.60 9.23
C SER A 150 11.71 -9.11 8.83
N ARG A 151 11.87 -10.42 8.65
CA ARG A 151 13.18 -11.06 8.50
C ARG A 151 13.99 -10.56 7.29
N ILE A 152 13.36 -10.37 6.13
CA ILE A 152 14.05 -9.93 4.90
C ILE A 152 14.30 -8.42 4.92
N VAL A 153 13.39 -7.67 5.54
CA VAL A 153 13.37 -6.20 5.49
C VAL A 153 14.46 -5.58 6.36
N HIS A 154 14.90 -6.29 7.40
CA HIS A 154 15.87 -5.78 8.37
C HIS A 154 17.34 -6.14 8.07
N GLU A 155 17.62 -6.88 7.00
CA GLU A 155 18.97 -7.35 6.67
C GLU A 155 19.55 -6.75 5.38
N THR A 156 18.76 -6.03 4.60
CA THR A 156 19.13 -5.59 3.25
C THR A 156 19.06 -4.08 3.08
N CYS A 157 19.96 -3.53 2.25
CA CYS A 157 19.88 -2.15 1.81
C CYS A 157 18.66 -1.97 0.89
N TRP A 158 17.79 -1.00 1.18
CA TRP A 158 16.57 -0.76 0.41
C TRP A 158 16.82 -0.21 -0.99
N ASN A 159 18.01 0.37 -1.23
CA ASN A 159 18.42 0.88 -2.55
C ASN A 159 19.09 -0.18 -3.42
N CYS A 160 20.14 -0.84 -2.92
CA CYS A 160 20.95 -1.78 -3.72
C CYS A 160 20.67 -3.27 -3.44
N ASN A 161 19.78 -3.58 -2.50
CA ASN A 161 19.42 -4.94 -2.06
C ASN A 161 20.58 -5.79 -1.51
N GLY A 162 21.79 -5.24 -1.36
CA GLY A 162 22.93 -5.94 -0.75
C GLY A 162 22.74 -6.16 0.76
N LYS A 163 23.35 -7.23 1.29
CA LYS A 163 23.47 -7.50 2.72
C LYS A 163 24.75 -6.90 3.27
N PHE A 164 24.67 -6.31 4.47
CA PHE A 164 25.78 -5.62 5.12
C PHE A 164 25.70 -5.81 6.63
N ASP A 165 26.85 -5.90 7.31
CA ASP A 165 26.90 -6.09 8.77
C ASP A 165 26.27 -4.92 9.54
N LYS A 166 26.35 -3.72 8.98
CA LYS A 166 25.80 -2.49 9.56
C LYS A 166 25.02 -1.72 8.51
N LEU A 167 23.76 -1.41 8.85
CA LEU A 167 22.86 -0.63 8.02
C LEU A 167 22.40 0.62 8.76
N LEU A 168 22.34 1.73 8.03
CA LEU A 168 21.80 3.01 8.50
C LEU A 168 20.29 2.98 8.37
N LYS A 169 19.58 3.32 9.46
CA LYS A 169 18.13 3.53 9.43
C LYS A 169 17.80 4.92 8.89
N CYS A 170 16.76 5.02 8.07
CA CYS A 170 16.19 6.29 7.68
C CYS A 170 15.82 7.12 8.92
N GLY A 171 16.29 8.37 8.98
CA GLY A 171 16.03 9.25 10.11
C GLY A 171 14.55 9.59 10.32
N LYS A 172 13.72 9.51 9.27
CA LYS A 172 12.30 9.89 9.29
C LYS A 172 11.37 8.71 9.59
N CYS A 173 11.36 7.67 8.76
CA CYS A 173 10.49 6.52 8.98
C CYS A 173 11.02 5.51 10.01
N LYS A 174 12.34 5.50 10.28
CA LYS A 174 13.02 4.50 11.14
C LYS A 174 12.92 3.05 10.66
N VAL A 175 12.35 2.80 9.48
CA VAL A 175 12.14 1.46 8.90
C VAL A 175 13.16 1.16 7.80
N ALA A 176 13.29 2.04 6.80
CA ALA A 176 14.17 1.79 5.66
C ALA A 176 15.64 1.73 6.07
N LEU A 177 16.38 0.79 5.47
CA LEU A 177 17.78 0.49 5.77
C LEU A 177 18.71 0.77 4.59
N TYR A 178 19.91 1.29 4.85
CA TYR A 178 20.86 1.67 3.81
C TYR A 178 22.29 1.30 4.19
N CYS A 179 23.08 0.79 3.25
CA CYS A 179 24.50 0.52 3.49
C CYS A 179 25.35 1.78 3.68
N GLY A 180 24.85 2.94 3.28
CA GLY A 180 25.54 4.21 3.41
C GLY A 180 24.68 5.40 2.98
N ARG A 181 25.19 6.61 3.22
CA ARG A 181 24.48 7.87 2.90
C ARG A 181 24.17 8.01 1.41
N GLU A 182 25.02 7.47 0.53
CA GLU A 182 24.81 7.57 -0.92
C GLU A 182 23.62 6.73 -1.38
N CYS A 183 23.47 5.50 -0.87
CA CYS A 183 22.27 4.70 -1.13
C CYS A 183 21.01 5.37 -0.57
N GLN A 184 21.07 5.96 0.63
CA GLN A 184 19.94 6.69 1.20
C GLN A 184 19.53 7.91 0.35
N LYS A 185 20.50 8.72 -0.10
CA LYS A 185 20.22 9.91 -0.94
C LYS A 185 19.65 9.51 -2.31
N SER A 186 20.20 8.46 -2.93
CA SER A 186 19.71 7.95 -4.20
C SER A 186 18.27 7.45 -4.07
N ASP A 187 18.00 6.58 -3.09
CA ASP A 187 16.66 6.07 -2.82
C ASP A 187 15.67 7.20 -2.48
N TRP A 188 16.09 8.21 -1.70
CA TRP A 188 15.27 9.40 -1.41
C TRP A 188 14.81 10.13 -2.66
N LYS A 189 15.74 10.39 -3.60
CA LYS A 189 15.42 11.06 -4.87
C LYS A 189 14.55 10.20 -5.77
N ASN A 190 14.77 8.88 -5.76
CA ASN A 190 14.10 7.95 -6.65
C ASN A 190 12.69 7.63 -6.17
N ILE A 191 12.50 7.19 -4.92
CA ILE A 191 11.21 6.64 -4.48
C ILE A 191 10.93 6.80 -2.98
N HIS A 192 11.94 6.78 -2.11
CA HIS A 192 11.70 6.80 -0.66
C HIS A 192 10.98 8.06 -0.20
N LYS A 193 11.19 9.21 -0.83
CA LYS A 193 10.44 10.44 -0.49
C LYS A 193 8.92 10.24 -0.60
N LEU A 194 8.46 9.44 -1.57
CA LEU A 194 7.04 9.17 -1.83
C LEU A 194 6.45 8.12 -0.89
N ILE A 195 7.25 7.12 -0.50
CA ILE A 195 6.78 5.99 0.33
C ILE A 195 7.17 6.12 1.82
N CYS A 196 7.96 7.13 2.19
CA CYS A 196 8.43 7.33 3.55
C CYS A 196 7.29 7.73 4.50
N LEU A 197 6.95 6.82 5.41
CA LEU A 197 5.92 7.00 6.41
C LEU A 197 6.53 7.14 7.82
N PRO A 198 6.46 8.30 8.50
CA PRO A 198 6.91 8.45 9.88
C PRO A 198 6.14 7.57 10.88
N PRO A 199 6.75 7.12 11.99
CA PRO A 199 6.03 6.39 13.03
C PRO A 199 4.84 7.18 13.58
N ASN A 200 3.75 6.47 13.90
CA ASN A 200 2.51 7.04 14.44
C ASN A 200 1.85 8.07 13.51
N THR A 201 1.96 7.86 12.19
CA THR A 201 1.15 8.63 11.24
C THR A 201 -0.31 8.21 11.40
N PHE A 202 -1.19 9.20 11.47
CA PHE A 202 -2.63 9.01 11.40
C PHE A 202 -3.02 8.90 9.92
#